data_AF-A0A8H4W067-F1
#
_entry.id   AF-A0A8H4W067-F1
#
_cell.length_a   1.000
_cell.length_b   1.000
_cell.length_c   1.000
_cell.angle_alpha   90.00
_cell.angle_beta   90.00
_cell.angle_gamma   90.00
#
_symmetry.space_group_name_H-M   'P 1'
#
loop_
_entity.id
_entity.type
_entity.pdbx_description
1 polymer ?
#
loop_
_entity_poly.entity_id
_entity_poly.type
_entity_poly.pdbx_seq_one_letter_code
_entity_poly.pdbx_strand_id
1 'polypeptide(L)'
;MMAMLLQQAIGGLVIDHDIIRSSLLEDNDVSFDQVVKSAYRPQWALAEHVVKQGLNVTVDSTCNFLEVIDQGSKLAKRYDFAYCYIECKVKDINLLDERPRTRAPMKSQRTGVDRPPKLVHRRDK
;
A
#
# COMPACT_ATOMS: atom_id res chain seq x y z
N MET A 1 2.19 13.08 -1.72
CA MET A 1 1.95 11.71 -2.20
C MET A 1 0.74 11.73 -3.13
N MET A 2 0.74 11.03 -4.26
CA MET A 2 -0.33 11.11 -5.26
C MET A 2 -1.71 10.77 -4.69
N ALA A 3 -1.80 9.74 -3.84
CA ALA A 3 -3.05 9.35 -3.18
C ALA A 3 -3.68 10.47 -2.34
N MET A 4 -2.88 11.29 -1.66
CA MET A 4 -3.38 12.44 -0.88
C MET A 4 -3.95 13.55 -1.77
N LEU A 5 -3.33 13.81 -2.93
CA LEU A 5 -3.85 14.78 -3.89
C LEU A 5 -5.18 14.29 -4.49
N LEU A 6 -5.28 13.00 -4.79
CA LEU A 6 -6.52 12.39 -5.26
C LEU A 6 -7.62 12.50 -4.20
N GLN A 7 -7.30 12.18 -2.94
CA GLN A 7 -8.26 12.28 -1.84
C GLN A 7 -8.81 13.70 -1.67
N GLN A 8 -7.98 14.73 -1.83
CA GLN A 8 -8.43 16.13 -1.81
C GLN A 8 -9.34 16.46 -3.00
N ALA A 9 -9.07 15.90 -4.18
CA ALA A 9 -9.82 16.18 -5.40
C ALA A 9 -11.17 15.46 -5.47
N ILE A 10 -11.23 14.19 -5.02
CA ILE A 10 -12.43 13.35 -5.14
C ILE A 10 -13.18 13.16 -3.81
N GLY A 11 -12.59 13.61 -2.69
CA GLY A 11 -13.10 13.34 -1.35
C GLY A 11 -12.92 11.87 -0.92
N GLY A 12 -13.18 11.58 0.35
CA GLY A 12 -13.13 10.22 0.90
C GLY A 12 -11.83 9.88 1.62
N LEU A 13 -11.53 8.58 1.71
CA LEU A 13 -10.45 8.03 2.54
C LEU A 13 -9.31 7.44 1.70
N VAL A 14 -8.08 7.58 2.20
CA VAL A 14 -6.91 6.86 1.69
C VAL A 14 -6.61 5.68 2.61
N ILE A 15 -6.49 4.49 2.03
CA ILE A 15 -6.02 3.29 2.72
C ILE A 15 -4.61 2.99 2.22
N ASP A 16 -3.62 3.37 3.03
CA ASP A 16 -2.19 3.20 2.75
C ASP A 16 -1.72 1.80 3.19
N HIS A 17 -1.24 1.01 2.23
CA HIS A 17 -0.74 -0.33 2.45
C HIS A 17 0.48 -0.36 3.39
N ASP A 18 1.40 0.61 3.29
CA ASP A 18 2.61 0.64 4.11
C ASP A 18 2.32 0.98 5.56
N ILE A 19 1.26 1.75 5.84
CA ILE A 19 0.77 1.96 7.22
C ILE A 19 0.31 0.64 7.81
N ILE A 20 -0.59 -0.07 7.13
CA ILE A 20 -1.11 -1.38 7.59
C ILE A 20 0.04 -2.35 7.80
N ARG A 21 0.94 -2.44 6.83
CA ARG A 21 2.08 -3.35 6.86
C ARG A 21 3.05 -3.01 7.98
N SER A 22 3.32 -1.73 8.23
CA SER A 22 4.20 -1.31 9.31
C SER A 22 3.57 -1.52 10.68
N SER A 23 2.26 -1.30 10.83
CA SER A 23 1.55 -1.61 12.07
C SER A 23 1.61 -3.11 12.41
N LEU A 24 1.50 -3.99 11.42
CA LEU A 24 1.65 -5.44 11.64
C LEU A 24 3.08 -5.84 12.02
N LEU A 25 4.10 -5.05 11.65
CA LEU A 25 5.51 -5.27 12.02
C LEU A 25 5.87 -4.67 13.39
N GLU A 26 4.93 -4.01 14.08
CA GLU A 26 5.10 -3.65 15.50
C GLU A 26 4.99 -4.87 16.41
N ASP A 27 4.31 -5.92 15.95
CA ASP A 27 4.20 -7.19 16.68
C ASP A 27 5.45 -8.05 16.42
N ASN A 28 6.16 -8.40 17.50
CA ASN A 28 7.41 -9.16 17.43
C ASN A 28 7.22 -10.62 17.01
N ASP A 29 5.98 -11.13 17.06
CA ASP A 29 5.69 -12.54 16.78
C ASP A 29 5.36 -12.81 15.30
N VAL A 30 5.22 -11.77 14.48
CA VAL A 30 4.88 -11.92 13.05
C VAL A 30 6.11 -11.70 12.17
N SER A 31 6.47 -12.72 11.39
CA SER A 31 7.58 -12.58 10.45
C SER A 31 7.23 -11.63 9.30
N PHE A 32 8.25 -10.97 8.74
CA PHE A 32 8.08 -10.08 7.61
C PHE A 32 7.37 -10.73 6.42
N ASP A 33 7.69 -11.99 6.11
CA ASP A 33 7.07 -12.73 5.01
C ASP A 33 5.58 -13.03 5.27
N GLN A 34 5.21 -13.29 6.53
CA GLN A 34 3.80 -13.43 6.91
C GLN A 34 3.06 -12.10 6.76
N VAL A 35 3.66 -11.00 7.20
CA VAL A 35 3.08 -9.66 7.05
C VAL A 35 2.87 -9.29 5.58
N VAL A 36 3.83 -9.57 4.69
CA VAL A 36 3.70 -9.31 3.24
C VAL A 36 2.47 -10.00 2.65
N LYS A 37 2.21 -11.24 3.06
CA LYS A 37 1.08 -12.03 2.55
C LYS A 37 -0.24 -11.62 3.18
N SER A 38 -0.23 -11.14 4.43
CA SER A 38 -1.46 -10.88 5.19
C SER A 38 -1.99 -9.46 5.03
N ALA A 39 -1.14 -8.46 4.74
CA ALA A 39 -1.52 -7.03 4.77
C ALA A 39 -2.59 -6.61 3.74
N TYR A 40 -2.71 -7.31 2.61
CA TYR A 40 -3.75 -7.04 1.61
C TYR A 40 -5.16 -7.37 2.13
N ARG A 41 -5.31 -8.40 2.96
CA ARG A 41 -6.60 -8.81 3.50
C ARG A 41 -7.28 -7.71 4.35
N PRO A 42 -6.65 -7.13 5.39
CA PRO A 42 -7.24 -6.03 6.13
C PRO A 42 -7.39 -4.77 5.27
N GLN A 43 -6.49 -4.51 4.32
CA GLN A 43 -6.64 -3.38 3.38
C GLN A 43 -7.96 -3.45 2.60
N TRP A 44 -8.27 -4.59 1.98
CA TRP A 44 -9.50 -4.75 1.22
C TRP A 44 -10.75 -4.84 2.09
N ALA A 45 -10.65 -5.43 3.28
CA ALA A 45 -11.74 -5.43 4.24
C ALA A 45 -12.12 -3.99 4.68
N LEU A 46 -11.12 -3.14 4.92
CA LEU A 46 -11.33 -1.72 5.24
C LEU A 46 -11.90 -0.96 4.03
N ALA A 47 -11.37 -1.20 2.82
CA ALA A 47 -11.88 -0.57 1.61
C ALA A 47 -13.36 -0.91 1.38
N GLU A 48 -13.72 -2.19 1.53
CA GLU A 48 -15.10 -2.63 1.44
C GLU A 48 -16.00 -2.00 2.52
N HIS A 49 -15.51 -1.87 3.74
CA HIS A 49 -16.25 -1.20 4.80
C HIS A 49 -16.54 0.27 4.49
N VAL A 50 -15.58 1.00 3.92
CA VAL A 50 -15.73 2.40 3.50
C VAL A 50 -16.73 2.53 2.35
N VAL A 51 -16.60 1.69 1.33
CA VAL A 51 -17.50 1.70 0.16
C VAL A 51 -18.93 1.34 0.56
N LYS A 52 -19.13 0.40 1.50
CA LYS A 52 -20.46 0.07 2.06
C LYS A 52 -21.16 1.26 2.73
N GLN A 53 -20.41 2.25 3.20
CA GLN A 53 -20.95 3.49 3.77
C GLN A 53 -21.27 4.55 2.70
N GLY A 54 -21.04 4.26 1.41
CA GLY A 54 -21.24 5.20 0.31
C GLY A 54 -20.11 6.22 0.14
N LEU A 55 -18.93 5.97 0.71
CA LEU A 55 -17.79 6.88 0.66
C LEU A 55 -16.77 6.47 -0.42
N ASN A 56 -16.16 7.47 -1.06
CA ASN A 56 -15.04 7.27 -1.96
C ASN A 56 -13.82 6.72 -1.22
N VAL A 57 -13.08 5.82 -1.87
CA VAL A 57 -11.86 5.22 -1.31
C VAL A 57 -10.73 5.23 -2.33
N THR A 58 -9.54 5.62 -1.89
CA THR A 58 -8.28 5.45 -2.62
C THR A 58 -7.46 4.40 -1.92
N VAL A 59 -7.11 3.32 -2.63
CA VAL A 59 -6.24 2.26 -2.12
C VAL A 59 -4.82 2.55 -2.62
N ASP A 60 -3.94 3.00 -1.73
CA ASP A 60 -2.53 3.26 -2.04
C ASP A 60 -1.71 2.00 -1.71
N SER A 61 -1.16 1.36 -2.74
CA SER A 61 -0.50 0.06 -2.60
C SER A 61 0.73 -0.04 -3.48
N THR A 62 1.70 -0.82 -3.02
CA THR A 62 2.96 -1.06 -3.75
C THR A 62 2.89 -2.34 -4.57
N CYS A 63 3.16 -2.25 -5.88
CA CYS A 63 3.67 -3.35 -6.73
C CYS A 63 3.01 -4.75 -6.57
N ASN A 64 1.67 -4.83 -6.55
CA ASN A 64 0.92 -6.08 -6.76
C ASN A 64 -0.26 -5.85 -7.73
N PHE A 65 0.08 -5.62 -9.00
CA PHE A 65 -0.86 -5.18 -10.03
C PHE A 65 -2.11 -6.05 -10.15
N LEU A 66 -1.94 -7.37 -10.17
CA LEU A 66 -3.06 -8.30 -10.37
C LEU A 66 -4.03 -8.28 -9.19
N GLU A 67 -3.52 -8.36 -7.95
CA GLU A 67 -4.35 -8.27 -6.75
C GLU A 67 -5.12 -6.94 -6.72
N VAL A 68 -4.44 -5.84 -7.00
CA VAL A 68 -5.03 -4.50 -6.91
C VAL A 68 -6.12 -4.27 -7.94
N ILE A 69 -5.92 -4.74 -9.16
CA ILE A 69 -6.92 -4.62 -10.22
C ILE A 69 -8.09 -5.56 -9.98
N ASP A 70 -7.82 -6.81 -9.63
CA ASP A 70 -8.87 -7.81 -9.42
C ASP A 70 -9.77 -7.40 -8.26
N GLN A 71 -9.19 -7.09 -7.09
CA GLN A 71 -9.97 -6.68 -5.91
C GLN A 71 -10.67 -5.33 -6.12
N GLY A 72 -9.96 -4.35 -6.68
CA GLY A 72 -10.52 -3.02 -6.93
C GLY A 72 -11.69 -3.04 -7.89
N SER A 73 -11.56 -3.73 -9.03
CA SER A 73 -12.63 -3.85 -10.02
C SER A 73 -13.82 -4.66 -9.50
N LYS A 74 -13.57 -5.77 -8.76
CA LYS A 74 -14.62 -6.56 -8.11
C LYS A 74 -15.39 -5.75 -7.08
N LEU A 75 -14.69 -4.97 -6.25
CA LEU A 75 -15.31 -4.16 -5.21
C LEU A 75 -16.18 -3.06 -5.82
N ALA A 76 -15.65 -2.33 -6.80
CA ALA A 76 -16.37 -1.28 -7.50
C ALA A 76 -17.64 -1.82 -8.18
N LYS A 77 -17.54 -2.95 -8.89
CA LYS A 77 -18.68 -3.62 -9.51
C LYS A 77 -19.73 -4.07 -8.50
N ARG A 78 -19.31 -4.58 -7.33
CA ARG A 78 -20.21 -5.07 -6.28
C ARG A 78 -21.09 -3.96 -5.70
N TYR A 79 -20.55 -2.75 -5.59
CA TYR A 79 -21.20 -1.62 -4.92
C TYR A 79 -21.61 -0.48 -5.86
N ASP A 80 -21.50 -0.69 -7.17
CA ASP A 80 -21.83 0.29 -8.23
C ASP A 80 -21.03 1.60 -8.14
N PHE A 81 -19.72 1.49 -7.92
CA PHE A 81 -18.78 2.61 -7.94
C PHE A 81 -18.04 2.69 -9.26
N ALA A 82 -17.67 3.91 -9.66
CA ALA A 82 -16.69 4.12 -10.72
C ALA A 82 -15.31 3.60 -10.27
N TYR A 83 -14.63 2.87 -11.16
CA TYR A 83 -13.31 2.32 -10.90
C TYR A 83 -12.23 3.04 -11.72
N CYS A 84 -11.13 3.40 -11.07
CA CYS A 84 -9.95 3.97 -11.71
C CYS A 84 -8.69 3.30 -11.16
N TYR A 85 -7.77 2.92 -12.05
CA TYR A 85 -6.45 2.42 -11.71
C TYR A 85 -5.39 3.42 -12.17
N ILE A 86 -4.49 3.80 -11.27
CA ILE A 86 -3.43 4.79 -11.53
C ILE A 86 -2.08 4.14 -11.25
N GLU A 87 -1.23 4.06 -12.27
CA GLU A 87 0.12 3.53 -12.16
C GLU A 87 1.15 4.66 -12.12
N CYS A 88 1.90 4.78 -11.02
CA CYS A 88 2.97 5.76 -10.89
C CYS A 88 4.30 5.17 -11.39
N LYS A 89 4.79 5.65 -12.55
CA LYS A 89 6.06 5.21 -13.15
C LYS A 89 7.14 6.29 -13.08
N VAL A 90 8.38 5.84 -12.91
CA VAL A 90 9.58 6.65 -13.08
C VAL A 90 10.67 5.78 -13.70
N LYS A 91 11.33 6.29 -14.74
CA LYS A 91 12.36 5.55 -15.49
C LYS A 91 13.77 5.80 -14.94
N ASP A 92 13.96 6.92 -14.25
CA ASP A 92 15.24 7.29 -13.66
C ASP A 92 15.47 6.53 -12.34
N ILE A 93 16.44 5.61 -12.37
CA ILE A 93 16.80 4.79 -11.22
C ILE A 93 17.47 5.61 -10.11
N ASN A 94 18.17 6.70 -10.46
CA ASN A 94 18.81 7.57 -9.48
C ASN A 94 17.75 8.34 -8.69
N LEU A 95 16.74 8.86 -9.39
CA LEU A 95 15.58 9.49 -8.74
C LEU A 95 14.78 8.49 -7.88
N LEU A 96 14.69 7.23 -8.32
CA LEU A 96 14.09 6.14 -7.54
C LEU A 96 14.87 5.79 -6.28
N ASP A 97 16.21 5.88 -6.29
CA ASP A 97 17.05 5.61 -5.12
C ASP A 97 17.13 6.80 -4.16
N GLU A 98 17.12 8.02 -4.69
CA GLU A 98 17.13 9.24 -3.90
C GLU A 98 15.89 9.34 -2.99
N ARG A 99 14.70 9.08 -3.53
CA ARG A 99 13.42 9.24 -2.80
C ARG A 99 13.36 8.39 -1.51
N PRO A 100 13.67 7.09 -1.50
CA PRO A 100 13.74 6.28 -0.28
C PRO A 100 14.80 6.73 0.72
N ARG A 101 15.89 7.35 0.24
CA ARG A 101 16.99 7.81 1.10
C ARG A 101 16.68 9.13 1.82
N THR A 102 15.92 10.00 1.19
CA THR A 102 15.60 11.33 1.72
C THR A 102 14.35 11.35 2.60
N ARG A 103 13.44 10.38 2.44
CA ARG A 103 12.25 10.26 3.30
C ARG A 103 12.58 9.66 4.67
N ALA A 104 11.73 9.95 5.66
CA ALA A 104 11.63 9.13 6.88
C ALA A 104 10.95 7.79 6.52
N PRO A 105 11.62 6.64 6.63
CA PRO A 105 11.04 5.36 6.21
C PRO A 105 10.14 4.76 7.29
N MET A 106 9.04 4.15 6.87
CA MET A 106 8.27 3.24 7.72
C MET A 106 8.97 1.87 7.86
N LYS A 107 8.58 1.04 8.84
CA LYS A 107 9.22 -0.27 9.09
C LYS A 107 9.14 -1.22 7.89
N SER A 108 8.04 -1.18 7.13
CA SER A 108 7.86 -2.02 5.93
C SER A 108 8.70 -1.56 4.74
N GLN A 109 9.24 -0.35 4.78
CA GLN A 109 9.73 0.37 3.62
C GLN A 109 11.22 0.20 3.40
N ARG A 110 11.60 0.00 2.15
CA ARG A 110 12.99 0.05 1.69
C ARG A 110 13.56 1.45 1.88
N THR A 111 14.87 1.51 2.15
CA THR A 111 15.64 2.75 2.38
C THR A 111 16.55 3.13 1.20
N GLY A 112 16.41 2.42 0.08
CA GLY A 112 17.13 2.60 -1.17
C GLY A 112 16.71 1.51 -2.17
N VAL A 113 17.02 1.70 -3.45
CA VAL A 113 16.73 0.76 -4.54
C VAL A 113 17.34 -0.62 -4.30
N ASP A 114 18.48 -0.69 -3.61
CA ASP A 114 19.16 -1.94 -3.26
C ASP A 114 19.21 -2.20 -1.75
N ARG A 115 18.49 -1.39 -0.95
CA ARG A 115 18.51 -1.51 0.52
C ARG A 115 17.17 -2.08 1.02
N PRO A 116 17.17 -3.20 1.75
CA PRO A 116 15.95 -3.70 2.37
C PRO A 116 15.47 -2.76 3.49
N PRO A 117 14.28 -2.98 4.05
CA PRO A 117 13.84 -2.27 5.26
C PRO A 117 14.79 -2.54 6.44
N LYS A 118 14.95 -1.54 7.33
CA LYS A 118 15.96 -1.54 8.41
C LYS A 118 15.79 -2.68 9.44
N LEU A 119 14.59 -3.24 9.59
CA LEU A 119 14.25 -4.19 10.67
C LEU A 119 14.11 -5.65 10.22
N VAL A 120 14.51 -5.99 8.99
CA VAL A 120 14.56 -7.41 8.60
C VAL A 120 15.79 -8.05 9.26
N HIS A 121 15.65 -8.49 10.52
CA HIS A 121 16.53 -9.54 11.04
C HIS A 121 16.31 -10.76 10.14
N ARG A 122 17.22 -10.99 9.20
CA ARG A 122 17.37 -12.32 8.62
C ARG A 122 17.70 -13.24 9.78
N ARG A 123 16.76 -14.10 10.17
CA ARG A 123 17.16 -15.33 10.86
C ARG A 123 17.85 -16.15 9.79
N ASP A 124 19.16 -16.02 9.72
CA ASP A 124 19.99 -16.95 8.98
C ASP A 124 19.65 -18.36 9.50
N LYS A 125 19.17 -19.21 8.59
CA LYS A 125 19.08 -20.66 8.76
C LYS A 125 20.03 -21.28 7.75
#